data_AF-A0A6V7WY83-F1
#
_entry.id   AF-A0A6V7WY83-F1
#
_cell.length_a   1.000
_cell.length_b   1.000
_cell.length_c   1.000
_cell.angle_alpha   90.00
_cell.angle_beta   90.00
_cell.angle_gamma   90.00
#
_symmetry.space_group_name_H-M   'P 1'
#
loop_
_entity.id
_entity.type
_entity.pdbx_description
1 polymer ?
#
loop_
_entity_poly.entity_id
_entity_poly.type
_entity_poly.pdbx_seq_one_letter_code
_entity_poly.pdbx_strand_id
1 'polypeptide(L)'
;MDQNILVDLQRFARGYLLRKRFQDSVRNELVCIHNKISNNNLPDNTKLLKLGCVLNNNYFCVDSNEIYLFCDILFASMKSSSIQKSFASLYLSSNHMDSACKLTYRLLQKLIDEFGKCEVSKISDSRKISSQAPLIYIFCNCSEETWPILKGKESIIPIINSLCAKLLYPLATINSLNIFKKIIFDALKGDRMLLDEKTIDQLFFISIRFLLNISGLNISGLNISGFESSFSGVQL
;
A
#
# COMPACT_ATOMS: atom_id res chain seq x y z
N MET A 1 -50.41 -12.90 -9.15
CA MET A 1 -49.01 -12.87 -8.66
C MET A 1 -48.14 -12.93 -9.90
N ASP A 2 -47.60 -11.79 -10.31
CA ASP A 2 -47.13 -11.59 -11.69
C ASP A 2 -45.88 -12.40 -12.01
N GLN A 3 -45.93 -13.20 -13.07
CA GLN A 3 -44.80 -14.00 -13.56
C GLN A 3 -43.54 -13.15 -13.81
N ASN A 4 -43.71 -11.85 -14.08
CA ASN A 4 -42.62 -10.88 -14.23
C ASN A 4 -41.80 -10.71 -12.94
N ILE A 5 -42.44 -10.70 -11.78
CA ILE A 5 -41.77 -10.56 -10.48
C ILE A 5 -40.86 -11.77 -10.21
N LEU A 6 -41.33 -12.98 -10.54
CA LEU A 6 -40.55 -14.20 -10.37
C LEU A 6 -39.32 -14.21 -11.30
N VAL A 7 -39.49 -13.79 -12.56
CA VAL A 7 -38.41 -13.70 -13.54
C VAL A 7 -37.35 -12.69 -13.11
N ASP A 8 -37.77 -11.52 -12.62
CA ASP A 8 -36.85 -10.48 -12.15
C ASP A 8 -36.11 -10.91 -10.89
N LEU A 9 -36.80 -11.59 -9.96
CA LEU A 9 -36.17 -12.18 -8.79
C LEU A 9 -35.13 -13.24 -9.17
N GLN A 10 -35.42 -14.10 -10.15
CA GLN A 10 -34.47 -15.10 -10.63
C GLN A 10 -33.25 -14.47 -11.30
N ARG A 11 -33.43 -13.40 -12.10
CA ARG A 11 -32.33 -12.64 -12.71
C ARG A 11 -31.44 -12.01 -11.65
N PHE A 12 -32.05 -11.37 -10.65
CA PHE A 12 -31.32 -10.77 -9.54
C PHE A 12 -30.53 -11.82 -8.74
N ALA A 13 -31.18 -12.93 -8.39
CA ALA A 13 -30.57 -14.04 -7.65
C ALA A 13 -29.39 -14.66 -8.41
N ARG A 14 -29.52 -14.91 -9.71
CA ARG A 14 -28.42 -15.43 -10.56
C ARG A 14 -27.24 -14.45 -10.61
N GLY A 15 -27.52 -13.17 -10.81
CA GLY A 15 -26.48 -12.12 -10.80
C GLY A 15 -25.75 -12.05 -9.47
N TYR A 16 -26.50 -12.10 -8.36
CA TYR A 16 -25.93 -12.11 -7.01
C TYR A 16 -25.04 -13.35 -6.77
N LEU A 17 -25.53 -14.55 -7.08
CA LEU A 17 -24.78 -15.79 -6.91
C LEU A 17 -23.49 -15.82 -7.76
N LEU A 18 -23.55 -15.34 -9.00
CA LEU A 18 -22.37 -15.24 -9.87
C LEU A 18 -21.33 -14.28 -9.29
N ARG A 19 -21.75 -13.09 -8.82
CA ARG A 19 -20.84 -12.13 -8.18
C ARG A 19 -20.22 -12.71 -6.90
N LYS A 20 -20.99 -13.44 -6.10
CA LYS A 20 -20.49 -14.10 -4.89
C LYS A 20 -19.44 -15.17 -5.22
N ARG A 21 -19.70 -16.05 -6.20
CA ARG A 21 -18.73 -17.06 -6.66
C ARG A 21 -17.45 -16.43 -7.22
N PHE A 22 -17.59 -15.34 -7.98
CA PHE A 22 -16.44 -14.59 -8.46
C PHE A 22 -15.63 -14.02 -7.29
N GLN A 23 -16.30 -13.48 -6.28
CA GLN A 23 -15.65 -12.98 -5.08
C GLN A 23 -14.88 -14.08 -4.33
N ASP A 24 -15.51 -15.23 -4.12
CA ASP A 24 -14.86 -16.38 -3.46
C ASP A 24 -13.64 -16.87 -4.27
N SER A 25 -13.73 -16.87 -5.61
CA SER A 25 -12.62 -17.21 -6.50
C SER A 25 -11.43 -16.25 -6.33
N VAL A 26 -11.68 -14.94 -6.32
CA VAL A 26 -10.64 -13.92 -6.15
C VAL A 26 -9.99 -14.02 -4.77
N ARG A 27 -10.79 -14.24 -3.71
CA ARG A 27 -10.29 -14.46 -2.35
C ARG A 27 -9.38 -15.68 -2.28
N ASN A 28 -9.81 -16.81 -2.84
CA ASN A 28 -9.01 -18.04 -2.86
C ASN A 28 -7.70 -17.85 -3.65
N GLU A 29 -7.75 -17.10 -4.75
CA GLU A 29 -6.58 -16.76 -5.53
C GLU A 29 -5.60 -15.88 -4.75
N LEU A 30 -6.07 -14.87 -4.01
CA LEU A 30 -5.23 -14.03 -3.15
C LEU A 30 -4.53 -14.85 -2.07
N VAL A 31 -5.28 -15.72 -1.37
CA VAL A 31 -4.69 -16.60 -0.35
C VAL A 31 -3.64 -17.54 -0.96
N CYS A 32 -3.93 -18.12 -2.13
CA CYS A 32 -3.00 -18.97 -2.86
C CYS A 32 -1.70 -18.23 -3.25
N ILE A 33 -1.81 -16.99 -3.71
CA ILE A 33 -0.66 -16.15 -4.06
C ILE A 33 0.12 -15.77 -2.79
N HIS A 34 -0.56 -15.32 -1.74
CA HIS A 34 0.07 -14.91 -0.48
C HIS A 34 0.89 -16.05 0.14
N ASN A 35 0.33 -17.25 0.19
CA ASN A 35 1.02 -18.46 0.69
C ASN A 35 2.26 -18.83 -0.14
N LYS A 36 2.40 -18.31 -1.37
CA LYS A 36 3.51 -18.58 -2.29
C LYS A 36 4.55 -17.46 -2.33
N ILE A 37 4.35 -16.35 -1.62
CA ILE A 37 5.30 -15.22 -1.57
C ILE A 37 6.67 -15.68 -1.05
N SER A 38 6.70 -16.51 0.00
CA SER A 38 7.94 -17.03 0.60
C SER A 38 8.80 -17.82 -0.37
N ASN A 39 8.18 -18.46 -1.37
CA ASN A 39 8.85 -19.21 -2.42
C ASN A 39 9.22 -18.34 -3.64
N ASN A 40 9.15 -17.01 -3.51
CA ASN A 40 9.40 -16.03 -4.58
C ASN A 40 8.54 -16.27 -5.85
N ASN A 41 7.40 -16.95 -5.69
CA ASN A 41 6.49 -17.27 -6.78
C ASN A 41 5.39 -16.22 -6.88
N LEU A 42 5.82 -15.01 -7.26
CA LEU A 42 4.94 -13.86 -7.47
C LEU A 42 4.24 -13.96 -8.83
N PRO A 43 2.98 -13.51 -8.92
CA PRO A 43 2.23 -13.43 -10.17
C PRO A 43 2.79 -12.32 -11.07
N ASP A 44 2.34 -12.32 -12.33
CA ASP A 44 2.61 -11.20 -13.23
C ASP A 44 2.01 -9.89 -12.70
N ASN A 45 2.72 -8.79 -12.93
CA ASN A 45 2.36 -7.44 -12.53
C ASN A 45 0.95 -7.03 -13.03
N THR A 46 0.58 -7.39 -14.26
CA THR A 46 -0.72 -7.08 -14.87
C THR A 46 -1.85 -7.89 -14.23
N LYS A 47 -1.56 -9.13 -13.82
CA LYS A 47 -2.50 -9.95 -13.05
C LYS A 47 -2.72 -9.33 -11.67
N LEU A 48 -1.66 -8.86 -11.03
CA LEU A 48 -1.75 -8.18 -9.74
C LEU A 48 -2.54 -6.87 -9.84
N LEU A 49 -2.34 -6.10 -10.91
CA LEU A 49 -3.14 -4.89 -11.21
C LEU A 49 -4.63 -5.23 -11.33
N LYS A 50 -4.99 -6.28 -12.08
CA LYS A 50 -6.39 -6.72 -12.23
C LYS A 50 -7.00 -7.14 -10.89
N LEU A 51 -6.28 -7.92 -10.10
CA LEU A 51 -6.73 -8.32 -8.75
C LEU A 51 -6.95 -7.10 -7.86
N GLY A 52 -6.00 -6.16 -7.84
CA GLY A 52 -6.14 -4.92 -7.07
C GLY A 52 -7.34 -4.08 -7.52
N CYS A 53 -7.60 -3.98 -8.83
CA CYS A 53 -8.76 -3.26 -9.35
C CYS A 53 -10.09 -3.88 -8.89
N VAL A 54 -10.16 -5.22 -8.80
CA VAL A 54 -11.33 -5.92 -8.25
C VAL A 54 -11.50 -5.62 -6.75
N LEU A 55 -10.41 -5.71 -5.98
CA LEU A 55 -10.43 -5.43 -4.54
C LEU A 55 -10.74 -3.96 -4.21
N ASN A 56 -10.30 -3.03 -5.05
CA ASN A 56 -10.60 -1.61 -4.85
C ASN A 56 -11.93 -1.17 -5.45
N ASN A 57 -12.77 -2.11 -5.90
CA ASN A 57 -14.11 -1.81 -6.37
C ASN A 57 -15.11 -1.81 -5.20
N ASN A 58 -15.83 -0.69 -5.01
CA ASN A 58 -16.80 -0.51 -3.93
C ASN A 58 -17.97 -1.53 -3.96
N TYR A 59 -18.23 -2.16 -5.11
CA TYR A 59 -19.23 -3.22 -5.23
C TYR A 59 -18.77 -4.57 -4.67
N PHE A 60 -17.48 -4.72 -4.43
CA PHE A 60 -16.89 -5.88 -3.82
C PHE A 60 -16.72 -5.56 -2.33
N CYS A 61 -17.53 -6.16 -1.46
CA CYS A 61 -17.36 -6.03 -0.01
C CYS A 61 -16.08 -6.77 0.40
N VAL A 62 -14.95 -6.10 0.25
CA VAL A 62 -13.63 -6.59 0.65
C VAL A 62 -13.51 -6.48 2.16
N ASP A 63 -13.16 -7.59 2.80
CA ASP A 63 -12.78 -7.58 4.23
C ASP A 63 -11.39 -6.93 4.39
N SER A 64 -11.18 -6.23 5.50
CA SER A 64 -9.88 -5.69 5.93
C SER A 64 -8.72 -6.69 5.79
N ASN A 65 -9.00 -7.98 6.00
CA ASN A 65 -8.04 -9.07 5.84
C ASN A 65 -7.56 -9.27 4.39
N GLU A 66 -8.44 -9.10 3.40
CA GLU A 66 -8.07 -9.24 1.97
C GLU A 66 -7.18 -8.09 1.50
N ILE A 67 -7.46 -6.86 1.98
CA ILE A 67 -6.61 -5.69 1.71
C ILE A 67 -5.23 -5.94 2.28
N TYR A 68 -5.14 -6.45 3.52
CA TYR A 68 -3.87 -6.82 4.14
C TYR A 68 -3.08 -7.82 3.29
N LEU A 69 -3.70 -8.93 2.87
CA LEU A 69 -3.03 -9.94 2.03
C LEU A 69 -2.54 -9.32 0.72
N PHE A 70 -3.36 -8.45 0.11
CA PHE A 70 -2.99 -7.78 -1.12
C PHE A 70 -1.81 -6.81 -0.93
N CYS A 71 -1.76 -6.07 0.19
CA CYS A 71 -0.65 -5.19 0.51
C CYS A 71 0.67 -5.95 0.65
N ASP A 72 0.67 -7.11 1.31
CA ASP A 72 1.85 -7.98 1.44
C ASP A 72 2.34 -8.46 0.06
N ILE A 73 1.41 -8.95 -0.78
CA ILE A 73 1.73 -9.38 -2.16
C ILE A 73 2.30 -8.21 -2.96
N LEU A 74 1.70 -7.03 -2.85
CA LEU A 74 2.11 -5.85 -3.57
C LEU A 74 3.49 -5.37 -3.13
N PHE A 75 3.75 -5.33 -1.82
CA PHE A 75 5.06 -4.98 -1.29
C PHE A 75 6.15 -5.95 -1.75
N ALA A 76 5.88 -7.26 -1.71
CA ALA A 76 6.78 -8.27 -2.23
C ALA A 76 7.02 -8.12 -3.74
N SER A 77 5.96 -7.82 -4.50
CA SER A 77 6.04 -7.54 -5.94
C SER A 77 6.89 -6.29 -6.23
N MET A 78 6.72 -5.20 -5.50
CA MET A 78 7.54 -3.98 -5.67
C MET A 78 9.03 -4.24 -5.45
N LYS A 79 9.39 -5.16 -4.55
CA LYS A 79 10.77 -5.59 -4.30
C LYS A 79 11.33 -6.57 -5.32
N SER A 80 10.55 -7.00 -6.30
CA SER A 80 11.05 -7.85 -7.38
C SER A 80 11.89 -7.03 -8.38
N SER A 81 13.02 -7.58 -8.80
CA SER A 81 13.84 -7.03 -9.89
C SER A 81 13.35 -7.45 -11.29
N SER A 82 12.43 -8.43 -11.38
CA SER A 82 11.89 -8.90 -12.65
C SER A 82 10.85 -7.94 -13.20
N ILE A 83 11.02 -7.52 -14.46
CA ILE A 83 10.06 -6.62 -15.15
C ILE A 83 8.65 -7.23 -15.18
N GLN A 84 8.52 -8.53 -15.38
CA GLN A 84 7.21 -9.20 -15.47
C GLN A 84 6.50 -9.28 -14.10
N LYS A 85 7.26 -9.46 -13.02
CA LYS A 85 6.70 -9.67 -11.67
C LYS A 85 6.62 -8.39 -10.85
N SER A 86 7.46 -7.41 -11.15
CA SER A 86 7.56 -6.18 -10.39
C SER A 86 6.43 -5.23 -10.71
N PHE A 87 5.59 -4.91 -9.72
CA PHE A 87 4.53 -3.93 -9.91
C PHE A 87 5.08 -2.54 -10.28
N ALA A 88 6.30 -2.22 -9.83
CA ALA A 88 7.01 -0.99 -10.19
C ALA A 88 7.18 -0.80 -11.71
N SER A 89 7.30 -1.89 -12.47
CA SER A 89 7.41 -1.83 -13.94
C SER A 89 6.17 -1.24 -14.62
N LEU A 90 4.99 -1.31 -14.00
CA LEU A 90 3.75 -0.75 -14.56
C LEU A 90 3.79 0.78 -14.62
N TYR A 91 4.55 1.42 -13.72
CA TYR A 91 4.80 2.86 -13.75
C TYR A 91 5.73 3.27 -14.89
N LEU A 92 6.51 2.34 -15.41
CA LEU A 92 7.38 2.54 -16.58
C LEU A 92 6.66 2.20 -17.89
N SER A 93 5.43 1.68 -17.83
CA SER A 93 4.64 1.30 -19.00
C SER A 93 3.59 2.37 -19.33
N SER A 94 3.62 2.87 -20.57
CA SER A 94 2.62 3.83 -21.08
C SER A 94 1.19 3.32 -20.98
N ASN A 95 0.98 2.01 -21.13
CA ASN A 95 -0.36 1.40 -21.15
C ASN A 95 -0.97 1.21 -19.77
N HIS A 96 -0.16 1.20 -18.71
CA HIS A 96 -0.60 0.78 -17.37
C HIS A 96 -0.32 1.80 -16.27
N MET A 97 0.49 2.83 -16.53
CA MET A 97 0.87 3.84 -15.54
C MET A 97 -0.35 4.48 -14.87
N ASP A 98 -1.32 4.98 -15.63
CA ASP A 98 -2.51 5.63 -15.06
C ASP A 98 -3.34 4.68 -14.18
N SER A 99 -3.53 3.44 -14.62
CA SER A 99 -4.26 2.43 -13.86
C SER A 99 -3.53 2.03 -12.57
N ALA A 100 -2.20 1.89 -12.63
CA ALA A 100 -1.37 1.62 -11.47
C ALA A 100 -1.41 2.78 -10.47
N CYS A 101 -1.29 4.03 -10.95
CA CYS A 101 -1.43 5.22 -10.11
C CYS A 101 -2.80 5.28 -9.41
N LYS A 102 -3.89 5.09 -10.14
CA LYS A 102 -5.25 5.08 -9.58
C LYS A 102 -5.45 3.98 -8.55
N LEU A 103 -4.94 2.78 -8.83
CA LEU A 103 -5.03 1.66 -7.91
C LEU A 103 -4.28 1.96 -6.61
N THR A 104 -3.02 2.39 -6.72
CA THR A 104 -2.15 2.69 -5.58
C THR A 104 -2.71 3.85 -4.76
N TYR A 105 -3.18 4.93 -5.39
CA TYR A 105 -3.82 6.04 -4.69
C TYR A 105 -5.00 5.55 -3.82
N ARG A 106 -5.93 4.78 -4.40
CA ARG A 106 -7.09 4.26 -3.67
C ARG A 106 -6.70 3.30 -2.56
N LEU A 107 -5.66 2.49 -2.77
CA LEU A 107 -5.15 1.57 -1.76
C LEU A 107 -4.55 2.33 -0.58
N LEU A 108 -3.66 3.28 -0.86
CA LEU A 108 -3.01 4.09 0.18
C LEU A 108 -4.01 4.94 0.96
N GLN A 109 -5.03 5.48 0.28
CA GLN A 109 -6.13 6.18 0.94
C GLN A 109 -6.84 5.28 1.96
N LYS A 110 -7.26 4.07 1.54
CA LYS A 110 -7.89 3.11 2.45
C LYS A 110 -7.00 2.71 3.61
N LEU A 111 -5.69 2.56 3.39
CA LEU A 111 -4.75 2.20 4.45
C LEU A 111 -4.63 3.31 5.50
N ILE A 112 -4.55 4.57 5.07
CA ILE A 112 -4.50 5.72 5.99
C ILE A 112 -5.81 5.82 6.79
N ASP A 113 -6.96 5.61 6.13
CA ASP A 113 -8.26 5.62 6.80
C ASP A 113 -8.37 4.48 7.84
N GLU A 114 -7.86 3.28 7.53
CA GLU A 114 -7.80 2.15 8.47
C GLU A 114 -6.84 2.43 9.63
N PHE A 115 -5.68 3.03 9.38
CA PHE A 115 -4.76 3.47 10.44
C PHE A 115 -5.42 4.44 11.41
N GLY A 116 -6.31 5.32 10.93
CA GLY A 116 -7.08 6.23 11.77
C GLY A 116 -8.00 5.52 12.77
N LYS A 117 -8.39 4.27 12.49
CA LYS A 117 -9.26 3.45 13.34
C LYS A 117 -8.46 2.52 14.27
N CYS A 118 -7.15 2.39 14.08
CA CYS A 118 -6.32 1.48 14.85
C CYS A 118 -5.95 2.04 16.24
N GLU A 119 -5.79 1.13 17.18
CA GLU A 119 -5.25 1.41 18.52
C GLU A 119 -3.94 0.65 18.70
N VAL A 120 -2.83 1.36 18.88
CA VAL A 120 -1.48 0.74 18.95
C VAL A 120 -1.33 -0.19 20.16
N SER A 121 -2.06 0.08 21.25
CA SER A 121 -2.13 -0.78 22.44
C SER A 121 -2.67 -2.19 22.14
N LYS A 122 -3.45 -2.34 21.07
CA LYS A 122 -4.02 -3.61 20.65
C LYS A 122 -3.07 -4.33 19.70
N ILE A 123 -2.57 -5.50 20.13
CA ILE A 123 -1.56 -6.28 19.40
C ILE A 123 -1.96 -6.56 17.94
N SER A 124 -3.23 -6.86 17.66
CA SER A 124 -3.69 -7.10 16.28
C SER A 124 -3.53 -5.88 15.40
N ASP A 125 -3.73 -4.69 15.95
CA ASP A 125 -3.73 -3.43 15.22
C ASP A 125 -2.29 -2.95 15.05
N SER A 126 -1.45 -3.09 16.08
CA SER A 126 0.00 -2.89 15.98
C SER A 126 0.61 -3.76 14.86
N ARG A 127 0.28 -5.06 14.81
CA ARG A 127 0.74 -5.96 13.72
C ARG A 127 0.28 -5.50 12.34
N LYS A 128 -0.97 -5.03 12.22
CA LYS A 128 -1.50 -4.47 10.96
C LYS A 128 -0.69 -3.24 10.54
N ILE A 129 -0.42 -2.31 11.46
CA ILE A 129 0.39 -1.12 11.19
C ILE A 129 1.80 -1.52 10.72
N SER A 130 2.51 -2.39 11.47
CA SER A 130 3.85 -2.85 11.12
C SER A 130 3.92 -3.54 9.76
N SER A 131 2.87 -4.27 9.36
CA SER A 131 2.84 -4.92 8.03
C SER A 131 2.57 -3.96 6.87
N GLN A 132 1.80 -2.90 7.11
CA GLN A 132 1.29 -2.02 6.05
C GLN A 132 2.11 -0.75 5.88
N ALA A 133 2.75 -0.25 6.95
CA ALA A 133 3.64 0.90 6.89
C ALA A 133 4.76 0.76 5.83
N PRO A 134 5.39 -0.43 5.65
CA PRO A 134 6.41 -0.61 4.61
C PRO A 134 5.91 -0.32 3.20
N LEU A 135 4.64 -0.59 2.91
CA LEU A 135 4.05 -0.32 1.60
C LEU A 135 3.87 1.19 1.38
N ILE A 136 3.41 1.94 2.37
CA ILE A 136 3.32 3.41 2.23
C ILE A 136 4.73 4.00 2.08
N TYR A 137 5.68 3.50 2.89
CA TYR A 137 7.07 3.92 2.85
C TYR A 137 7.72 3.71 1.48
N ILE A 138 7.46 2.58 0.80
CA ILE A 138 8.04 2.28 -0.52
C ILE A 138 7.67 3.31 -1.59
N PHE A 139 6.51 3.97 -1.47
CA PHE A 139 6.07 5.03 -2.37
C PHE A 139 6.56 6.41 -1.93
N CYS A 140 6.85 6.60 -0.63
CA CYS A 140 7.47 7.83 -0.11
C CYS A 140 8.98 7.91 -0.40
N ASN A 141 9.65 6.75 -0.50
CA ASN A 141 11.09 6.64 -0.73
C ASN A 141 11.37 5.76 -1.97
N CYS A 142 11.34 6.34 -3.18
CA CYS A 142 11.68 5.59 -4.40
C CYS A 142 13.20 5.69 -4.63
N SER A 143 13.91 4.59 -4.41
CA SER A 143 15.35 4.43 -4.62
C SER A 143 15.66 3.07 -5.26
N GLU A 144 16.92 2.81 -5.63
CA GLU A 144 17.30 1.48 -6.14
C GLU A 144 17.14 0.37 -5.09
N GLU A 145 17.24 0.71 -3.81
CA GLU A 145 17.10 -0.24 -2.70
C GLU A 145 15.64 -0.61 -2.46
N THR A 146 14.74 0.37 -2.58
CA THR A 146 13.30 0.14 -2.38
C THR A 146 12.62 -0.39 -3.65
N TRP A 147 13.08 0.05 -4.83
CA TRP A 147 12.58 -0.37 -6.15
C TRP A 147 13.74 -0.97 -6.96
N PRO A 148 14.08 -2.26 -6.76
CA PRO A 148 15.24 -2.90 -7.41
C PRO A 148 15.24 -2.86 -8.94
N ILE A 149 14.08 -2.67 -9.57
CA ILE A 149 13.95 -2.51 -11.03
C ILE A 149 14.57 -1.22 -11.58
N LEU A 150 14.82 -0.23 -10.70
CA LEU A 150 15.45 1.04 -11.02
C LEU A 150 16.98 0.99 -10.97
N LYS A 151 17.57 -0.15 -10.54
CA LYS A 151 19.03 -0.30 -10.48
C LYS A 151 19.68 -0.01 -11.84
N GLY A 152 20.61 0.94 -11.88
CA GLY A 152 21.28 1.42 -13.09
C GLY A 152 20.40 2.29 -13.99
N LYS A 153 19.35 2.91 -13.43
CA LYS A 153 18.44 3.85 -14.10
C LYS A 153 18.28 5.12 -13.27
N GLU A 154 19.40 5.68 -12.82
CA GLU A 154 19.46 6.81 -11.90
C GLU A 154 18.73 8.04 -12.45
N SER A 155 18.72 8.22 -13.78
CA SER A 155 18.02 9.31 -14.47
C SER A 155 16.49 9.24 -14.35
N ILE A 156 15.92 8.06 -14.11
CA ILE A 156 14.47 7.85 -14.01
C ILE A 156 13.97 8.07 -12.58
N ILE A 157 14.83 7.89 -11.57
CA ILE A 157 14.49 7.99 -10.15
C ILE A 157 13.84 9.35 -9.79
N PRO A 158 14.33 10.52 -10.24
CA PRO A 158 13.68 11.80 -9.96
C PRO A 158 12.27 11.90 -10.55
N ILE A 159 12.05 11.33 -11.73
CA ILE A 159 10.75 11.34 -12.42
C ILE A 159 9.73 10.50 -11.64
N ILE A 160 10.13 9.30 -11.22
CA ILE A 160 9.29 8.41 -10.41
C ILE A 160 9.00 9.02 -9.04
N ASN A 161 10.01 9.62 -8.38
CA ASN A 161 9.78 10.33 -7.13
C ASN A 161 8.79 11.50 -7.29
N SER A 162 8.87 12.26 -8.38
CA SER A 162 7.89 13.33 -8.68
C SER A 162 6.49 12.76 -8.90
N LEU A 163 6.37 11.64 -9.61
CA LEU A 163 5.10 10.95 -9.82
C LEU A 163 4.50 10.44 -8.51
N CYS A 164 5.30 9.80 -7.66
CA CYS A 164 4.86 9.33 -6.35
C CYS A 164 4.50 10.48 -5.42
N ALA A 165 5.25 11.59 -5.44
CA ALA A 165 4.90 12.80 -4.69
C ALA A 165 3.53 13.37 -5.12
N LYS A 166 3.27 13.46 -6.43
CA LYS A 166 1.95 13.88 -6.96
C LYS A 166 0.83 12.92 -6.58
N LEU A 167 1.10 11.61 -6.54
CA LEU A 167 0.15 10.59 -6.11
C LEU A 167 -0.18 10.71 -4.61
N LEU A 168 0.82 11.00 -3.79
CA LEU A 168 0.68 11.13 -2.34
C LEU A 168 0.15 12.50 -1.89
N TYR A 169 0.33 13.55 -2.70
CA TYR A 169 -0.07 14.92 -2.35
C TYR A 169 -1.52 15.04 -1.86
N PRO A 170 -2.55 14.46 -2.52
CA PRO A 170 -3.92 14.54 -2.02
C PRO A 170 -4.16 13.74 -0.73
N LEU A 171 -3.28 12.80 -0.39
CA LEU A 171 -3.33 12.03 0.86
C LEU A 171 -2.59 12.73 2.01
N ALA A 172 -1.68 13.66 1.69
CA ALA A 172 -0.92 14.45 2.65
C ALA A 172 -1.80 15.58 3.23
N THR A 173 -2.75 15.20 4.10
CA THR A 173 -3.62 16.14 4.81
C THR A 173 -3.19 16.29 6.26
N ILE A 174 -3.64 17.36 6.92
CA ILE A 174 -3.46 17.53 8.38
C ILE A 174 -4.06 16.34 9.14
N ASN A 175 -5.18 15.79 8.66
CA ASN A 175 -5.82 14.65 9.29
C ASN A 175 -4.95 13.39 9.21
N SER A 176 -4.38 13.10 8.03
CA SER A 176 -3.42 11.99 7.84
C SER A 176 -2.19 12.15 8.75
N LEU A 177 -1.66 13.37 8.88
CA LEU A 177 -0.56 13.66 9.80
C LEU A 177 -0.94 13.41 11.27
N ASN A 178 -2.15 13.82 11.68
CA ASN A 178 -2.64 13.56 13.03
C ASN A 178 -2.77 12.06 13.33
N ILE A 179 -3.18 11.26 12.35
CA ILE A 179 -3.22 9.80 12.45
C ILE A 179 -1.82 9.24 12.70
N PHE A 180 -0.84 9.58 11.86
CA PHE A 180 0.54 9.09 12.05
C PHE A 180 1.15 9.58 13.35
N LYS A 181 0.93 10.86 13.69
CA LYS A 181 1.36 11.46 14.96
C LYS A 181 0.84 10.66 16.16
N LYS A 182 -0.47 10.36 16.18
CA LYS A 182 -1.10 9.56 17.23
C LYS A 182 -0.41 8.19 17.34
N ILE A 183 -0.27 7.47 16.22
CA ILE A 183 0.34 6.14 16.19
C ILE A 183 1.78 6.17 16.72
N ILE A 184 2.59 7.12 16.27
CA ILE A 184 4.00 7.26 16.70
C ILE A 184 4.06 7.56 18.20
N PHE A 185 3.27 8.50 18.71
CA PHE A 185 3.25 8.80 20.14
C PHE A 185 2.79 7.62 20.99
N ASP A 186 1.74 6.92 20.56
CA ASP A 186 1.25 5.74 21.27
C ASP A 186 2.28 4.59 21.24
N ALA A 187 3.03 4.43 20.14
CA ALA A 187 4.08 3.42 20.02
C ALA A 187 5.30 3.69 20.92
N LEU A 188 5.62 4.97 21.14
CA LEU A 188 6.72 5.43 22.01
C LEU A 188 6.32 5.56 23.48
N LYS A 189 5.04 5.35 23.82
CA LYS A 189 4.54 5.53 25.18
C LYS A 189 4.81 4.30 26.04
N GLY A 190 5.51 4.50 27.16
CA GLY A 190 5.77 3.48 28.18
C GLY A 190 7.08 2.72 27.98
N ASP A 191 7.38 1.79 28.88
CA ASP A 191 8.67 1.10 28.93
C ASP A 191 8.84 0.01 27.85
N ARG A 192 7.76 -0.38 27.17
CA ARG A 192 7.76 -1.41 26.13
C ARG A 192 7.29 -0.83 24.81
N MET A 193 8.15 -0.88 23.80
CA MET A 193 7.78 -0.50 22.44
C MET A 193 6.70 -1.43 21.89
N LEU A 194 5.58 -0.84 21.46
CA LEU A 194 4.42 -1.56 20.91
C LEU A 194 4.54 -1.79 19.38
N LEU A 195 5.43 -1.05 18.73
CA LEU A 195 5.85 -1.24 17.34
C LEU A 195 7.37 -1.45 17.34
N ASP A 196 7.87 -2.18 16.36
CA ASP A 196 9.31 -2.28 16.12
C ASP A 196 9.88 -0.94 15.63
N GLU A 197 11.14 -0.67 15.97
CA GLU A 197 11.85 0.58 15.65
C GLU A 197 11.76 0.91 14.15
N LYS A 198 11.94 -0.09 13.30
CA LYS A 198 11.87 0.07 11.84
C LYS A 198 10.50 0.57 11.37
N THR A 199 9.40 0.07 11.96
CA THR A 199 8.06 0.57 11.65
C THR A 199 7.90 2.02 12.09
N ILE A 200 8.43 2.39 13.26
CA ILE A 200 8.39 3.76 13.76
C ILE A 200 9.15 4.70 12.82
N ASP A 201 10.35 4.31 12.39
CA ASP A 201 11.17 5.08 11.45
C ASP A 201 10.45 5.29 10.11
N GLN A 202 9.79 4.25 9.60
CA GLN A 202 8.99 4.35 8.38
C GLN A 202 7.83 5.34 8.54
N LEU A 203 7.09 5.26 9.64
CA LEU A 203 5.98 6.18 9.94
C LEU A 203 6.47 7.62 10.10
N PHE A 204 7.62 7.82 10.74
CA PHE A 204 8.24 9.12 10.89
C PHE A 204 8.66 9.70 9.53
N PHE A 205 9.30 8.89 8.69
CA PHE A 205 9.66 9.28 7.33
C PHE A 205 8.44 9.66 6.48
N ILE A 206 7.38 8.85 6.52
CA ILE A 206 6.11 9.13 5.84
C ILE A 206 5.55 10.49 6.33
N SER A 207 5.55 10.73 7.64
CA SER A 207 5.06 11.97 8.24
C SER A 207 5.86 13.20 7.76
N ILE A 208 7.19 13.10 7.72
CA ILE A 208 8.04 14.18 7.19
C ILE A 208 7.72 14.44 5.72
N ARG A 209 7.61 13.40 4.89
CA ARG A 209 7.28 13.56 3.47
C ARG A 209 5.93 14.23 3.27
N PHE A 210 4.94 13.89 4.09
CA PHE A 210 3.62 14.51 4.04
C PHE A 210 3.67 15.98 4.47
N LEU A 211 4.44 16.32 5.51
CA LEU A 211 4.67 17.69 5.96
C LEU A 211 5.31 18.56 4.87
N LEU A 212 6.32 18.03 4.18
CA LEU A 212 7.00 18.70 3.07
C LEU A 212 6.03 19.00 1.91
N ASN A 213 5.16 18.04 1.58
CA ASN A 213 4.13 18.22 0.55
C ASN A 213 3.10 19.31 0.92
N ILE A 214 2.67 19.37 2.19
CA ILE A 214 1.71 20.39 2.66
C ILE A 214 2.34 21.78 2.67
N SER A 215 3.59 21.88 3.08
CA SER A 215 4.33 23.15 3.16
C SER A 215 4.75 23.71 1.80
N GLY A 216 4.47 23.00 0.70
CA GLY A 216 4.84 23.43 -0.65
C GLY A 216 6.36 23.37 -0.92
N LEU A 217 7.13 22.75 -0.02
CA LEU A 217 8.56 22.56 -0.19
C LEU A 217 8.80 21.42 -1.17
N ASN A 218 8.97 21.77 -2.45
CA ASN A 218 9.32 20.85 -3.51
C ASN A 218 10.78 20.41 -3.35
N ILE A 219 11.00 19.27 -2.70
CA ILE A 219 12.35 18.74 -2.50
C ILE A 219 12.53 17.49 -3.37
N SER A 220 12.74 17.72 -4.67
CA SER A 220 13.12 16.69 -5.64
C SER A 220 14.58 16.25 -5.52
N GLY A 221 15.27 16.53 -4.39
CA GLY A 221 16.71 16.31 -4.26
C GLY A 221 17.25 15.96 -2.87
N LEU A 222 16.42 15.74 -1.85
CA LEU A 222 16.92 15.18 -0.59
C LEU A 222 17.04 13.67 -0.74
N ASN A 223 18.25 13.20 -1.03
CA ASN A 223 18.68 11.85 -0.65
C ASN A 223 18.68 11.81 0.89
N ILE A 224 17.61 11.28 1.46
CA ILE A 224 17.49 11.03 2.90
C ILE A 224 18.22 9.71 3.26
N SER A 225 19.32 9.38 2.55
CA SER A 225 20.25 8.35 2.99
C SER A 225 21.06 8.80 4.22
N GLY A 226 20.99 10.09 4.59
CA GLY A 226 21.62 10.64 5.80
C GLY A 226 20.82 10.49 7.10
N PHE A 227 19.55 10.06 7.05
CA PHE A 227 18.78 9.82 8.29
C PHE A 227 19.14 8.49 8.98
N GLU A 228 19.67 7.52 8.23
CA GLU A 228 20.16 6.26 8.81
C GLU A 228 21.47 6.47 9.62
N SER A 229 22.26 7.49 9.29
CA SER A 229 23.51 7.80 9.99
C SER A 229 23.35 8.69 11.24
N SER A 230 22.18 9.29 11.48
CA SER A 230 21.97 10.22 12.60
C SER A 230 21.30 9.59 13.82
N PHE A 231 20.77 8.36 13.72
CA PHE A 231 20.17 7.64 14.85
C PHE A 231 21.08 6.58 15.47
N SER A 232 22.19 6.19 14.82
CA SER A 232 23.20 5.31 15.43
C SER A 232 24.05 6.00 16.52
N GLY A 233 23.78 7.27 16.83
CA GLY A 233 24.54 8.09 17.78
C GLY A 233 23.81 8.44 19.08
N VAL A 234 22.54 8.03 19.25
CA VAL A 234 21.83 8.20 20.54
C VAL A 234 21.97 6.89 21.32
N GLN A 235 23.12 6.72 21.97
CA GLN A 235 23.27 5.75 23.04
C GLN A 235 22.39 6.23 24.22
N LEU A 236 21.40 5.41 24.59
CA LEU A 236 20.93 5.35 25.98
C LEU A 236 21.98 4.64 26.83
#